data_AF-A0A9N8D9U5-F1
#
_entry.id   AF-A0A9N8D9U5-F1
#
_cell.length_a   1.000
_cell.length_b   1.000
_cell.length_c   1.000
_cell.angle_alpha   90.00
_cell.angle_beta   90.00
_cell.angle_gamma   90.00
#
_symmetry.space_group_name_H-M   'P 1'
#
loop_
_entity.id
_entity.type
_entity.pdbx_description
1 polymer ?
#
loop_
_entity_poly.entity_id
_entity_poly.type
_entity_poly.pdbx_seq_one_letter_code
_entity_poly.pdbx_strand_id
1 'polypeptide(L)'
;MNNKNAAPFVRILQARMQQARTERRLTPSIIAVIIVPISVAVILICVAMLFVGVEKELHQSHILSPMHNQEQLLKQAMQRAIERHQAQNNATARLLLRGGGQQQDDNHPQTTTTTNNEKEESMESLRQRLKPSIWTVADKASDPAVTKLVSEKLLTAAEKEQGLRLCGKFLYSSMEKAVQVGDLGEHTFVATGDIDSMWTRDSAVQMGIYVGRMGRQQPFLRLVVQGAIRRQAFNIIQDPYANAYSRKWKDPSARPLRERVIGRGGWVDTRNYEVDSGAYFLTQLYDYYVAEHLYRPEVLLAEPIIFDAVMLMVQTYIVEQNHETNSPYRYFELPEGGKGSKTGYTGMTWSGFRPSDDKCQYGYLVPSNIHAAAGLERVLELNKRIWKSEDLEAMTSKLLREMEEGIRKYGVVEVPARSGTGMEKIYAYEVDGLGKSLHDFDDANVPSLLSIPLLGWSGYDREIYQNTRARLLDPKFNKYYYQGETLRGMGSPHTPVKYVWPLALSIEALTEEGPPDHRAQAMAFQVQQSLKSACNDAMHEGVDSRRGCPLYTRPWFEWANAMFVVLIETALGERCDAQGKALALQTALETATQGKPVGPGSFFENKFHNDHKVPEFYQGIEAKVKYVS
;
A
#
# COMPACT_ATOMS: atom_id res chain seq x y z
N MET A 1 36.76 26.89 -37.03
CA MET A 1 36.49 26.62 -38.46
C MET A 1 35.51 27.65 -38.98
N ASN A 2 35.82 28.25 -40.13
CA ASN A 2 34.99 29.22 -40.85
C ASN A 2 33.56 28.69 -41.08
N ASN A 3 32.53 29.47 -40.74
CA ASN A 3 31.16 29.15 -41.16
C ASN A 3 30.54 30.31 -41.93
N LYS A 4 30.53 30.19 -43.27
CA LYS A 4 30.04 31.19 -44.24
C LYS A 4 28.51 31.30 -44.31
N ASN A 5 27.77 30.70 -43.37
CA ASN A 5 26.30 30.65 -43.42
C ASN A 5 25.57 31.71 -42.58
N ALA A 6 26.27 32.60 -41.86
CA ALA A 6 25.65 33.64 -41.03
C ALA A 6 25.33 34.96 -41.76
N ALA A 7 25.70 35.10 -43.03
CA ALA A 7 25.63 36.37 -43.77
C ALA A 7 24.22 36.88 -44.18
N PRO A 8 23.19 36.04 -44.45
CA PRO A 8 21.87 36.53 -44.86
C PRO A 8 21.05 37.11 -43.69
N PHE A 9 21.15 36.50 -42.51
CA PHE A 9 20.31 36.82 -41.36
C PHE A 9 20.68 38.16 -40.70
N VAL A 10 21.98 38.47 -40.68
CA VAL A 10 22.51 39.74 -40.13
C VAL A 10 22.10 40.93 -41.00
N ARG A 11 22.01 40.77 -42.33
CA ARG A 11 21.55 41.82 -43.25
C ARG A 11 20.05 42.11 -43.12
N ILE A 12 19.23 41.09 -42.86
CA ILE A 12 17.78 41.25 -42.67
C ILE A 12 17.48 41.95 -41.32
N LEU A 13 18.23 41.63 -40.27
CA LEU A 13 18.11 42.32 -38.99
C LEU A 13 18.54 43.80 -39.07
N GLN A 14 19.64 44.10 -39.77
CA GLN A 14 20.10 45.49 -39.95
C GLN A 14 19.11 46.33 -40.75
N ALA A 15 18.47 45.77 -41.79
CA ALA A 15 17.44 46.45 -42.57
C ALA A 15 16.17 46.74 -41.74
N ARG A 16 15.72 45.79 -40.90
CA ARG A 16 14.55 45.98 -40.03
C ARG A 16 14.80 46.95 -38.88
N MET A 17 16.03 47.04 -38.38
CA MET A 17 16.41 48.03 -37.36
C MET A 17 16.50 49.46 -37.91
N GLN A 18 16.84 49.64 -39.19
CA GLN A 18 16.80 50.95 -39.85
C GLN A 18 15.37 51.43 -40.11
N GLN A 19 14.47 50.52 -40.48
CA GLN A 19 13.05 50.81 -40.69
C GLN A 19 12.33 51.18 -39.38
N ALA A 20 12.66 50.51 -38.27
CA ALA A 20 12.11 50.82 -36.95
C ALA A 20 12.61 52.16 -36.34
N ARG A 21 13.70 52.74 -36.86
CA ARG A 21 14.22 54.05 -36.42
C ARG A 21 13.59 55.24 -37.14
N THR A 22 12.99 55.04 -38.30
CA THR A 22 12.40 56.12 -39.11
C THR A 22 10.94 56.40 -38.76
N GLU A 23 10.23 55.42 -38.21
CA GLU A 23 8.85 55.56 -37.74
C GLU A 23 8.85 55.79 -36.23
N ARG A 24 8.75 57.06 -35.78
CA ARG A 24 8.71 57.46 -34.36
C ARG A 24 7.50 56.88 -33.61
N ARG A 25 7.54 55.60 -33.28
CA ARG A 25 6.71 54.97 -32.24
C ARG A 25 7.60 53.97 -31.55
N LEU A 26 7.81 54.18 -30.25
CA LEU A 26 8.08 53.19 -29.18
C LEU A 26 8.92 53.85 -28.08
N THR A 27 8.35 53.91 -26.88
CA THR A 27 8.99 54.37 -25.64
C THR A 27 9.83 53.26 -24.99
N PRO A 28 10.74 53.58 -24.06
CA PRO A 28 11.74 52.64 -23.51
C PRO A 28 11.16 51.37 -22.84
N SER A 29 9.87 51.37 -22.51
CA SER A 29 9.20 50.27 -21.78
C SER A 29 8.89 49.04 -22.64
N ILE A 30 9.00 49.10 -23.97
CA ILE A 30 8.69 47.97 -24.88
C ILE A 30 9.95 47.15 -25.26
N ILE A 31 11.15 47.69 -25.02
CA ILE A 31 12.43 47.01 -25.28
C ILE A 31 12.66 45.82 -24.33
N ALA A 32 12.09 45.86 -23.12
CA ALA A 32 12.25 44.81 -22.11
C ALA A 32 11.34 43.58 -22.33
N VAL A 33 10.20 43.73 -23.02
CA VAL A 33 9.16 42.69 -23.06
C VAL A 33 9.30 41.73 -24.25
N ILE A 34 10.02 42.11 -25.32
CA ILE A 34 10.07 41.31 -26.56
C ILE A 34 11.47 40.77 -26.91
N ILE A 35 12.55 41.45 -26.52
CA ILE A 35 13.93 41.07 -26.93
C ILE A 35 14.56 40.03 -25.99
N VAL A 36 14.19 40.03 -24.71
CA VAL A 36 14.70 39.08 -23.70
C VAL A 36 14.22 37.64 -23.95
N PRO A 37 12.94 37.37 -24.31
CA PRO A 37 12.48 36.00 -24.59
C PRO A 37 13.10 35.38 -25.86
N ILE A 38 13.36 36.20 -26.89
CA ILE A 38 13.91 35.72 -28.18
C ILE A 38 15.39 35.34 -28.04
N SER A 39 16.14 36.07 -27.21
CA SER A 39 17.55 35.79 -26.95
C SER A 39 17.75 34.49 -26.15
N VAL A 40 16.84 34.19 -25.22
CA VAL A 40 16.83 32.95 -24.44
C VAL A 40 16.42 31.74 -25.30
N ALA A 41 15.43 31.91 -26.19
CA ALA A 41 15.02 30.85 -27.12
C ALA A 41 16.13 30.44 -28.10
N VAL A 42 16.91 31.40 -28.62
CA VAL A 42 18.04 31.12 -29.52
C VAL A 42 19.20 30.41 -28.79
N ILE A 43 19.47 30.77 -27.54
CA ILE A 43 20.48 30.09 -26.71
C ILE A 43 20.03 28.65 -26.41
N LEU A 44 18.76 28.42 -26.08
CA LEU A 44 18.20 27.08 -25.85
C LEU A 44 18.24 26.20 -27.10
N ILE A 45 18.02 26.77 -28.30
CA ILE A 45 18.13 26.05 -29.57
C ILE A 45 19.59 25.69 -29.89
N CYS A 46 20.54 26.59 -29.64
CA CYS A 46 21.98 26.30 -29.81
C CYS A 46 22.48 25.24 -28.81
N VAL A 47 21.98 25.26 -27.57
CA VAL A 47 22.28 24.22 -26.56
C VAL A 47 21.64 22.89 -26.94
N ALA A 48 20.40 22.87 -27.44
CA ALA A 48 19.77 21.65 -27.95
C ALA A 48 20.51 21.05 -29.16
N MET A 49 21.04 21.88 -30.07
CA MET A 49 21.87 21.40 -31.19
C MET A 49 23.23 20.85 -30.75
N LEU A 50 23.80 21.36 -29.66
CA LEU A 50 25.01 20.79 -29.03
C LEU A 50 24.71 19.45 -28.35
N PHE A 51 23.56 19.29 -27.70
CA PHE A 51 23.12 18.02 -27.11
C PHE A 51 22.86 16.93 -28.16
N VAL A 52 22.24 17.28 -29.29
CA VAL A 52 22.03 16.35 -30.43
C VAL A 52 23.36 15.92 -31.07
N GLY A 53 24.38 16.78 -31.04
CA GLY A 53 25.73 16.44 -31.50
C GLY A 53 26.45 15.43 -30.61
N VAL A 54 26.27 15.55 -29.28
CA VAL A 54 26.82 14.63 -28.27
C VAL A 54 26.07 13.29 -28.23
N GLU A 55 24.77 13.30 -28.50
CA GLU A 55 23.92 12.10 -28.59
C GLU A 55 24.36 11.14 -29.71
N LYS A 56 24.88 11.69 -30.81
CA LYS A 56 25.39 10.92 -31.95
C LYS A 56 26.71 10.19 -31.67
N GLU A 57 27.56 10.72 -30.79
CA GLU A 57 28.82 10.06 -30.39
C GLU A 57 28.60 9.01 -29.29
N LEU A 58 27.60 9.19 -28.41
CA LEU A 58 27.25 8.20 -27.38
C LEU A 58 26.48 6.97 -27.92
N HIS A 59 25.76 7.12 -29.03
CA HIS A 59 25.02 6.02 -29.69
C HIS A 59 25.91 4.91 -30.29
N GLN A 60 27.24 5.12 -30.39
CA GLN A 60 28.19 4.09 -30.84
C GLN A 60 28.70 3.18 -29.70
N SER A 61 28.31 3.43 -28.45
CA SER A 61 28.65 2.56 -27.31
C SER A 61 27.39 1.83 -26.81
N HIS A 62 27.39 0.49 -26.91
CA HIS A 62 26.26 -0.40 -26.60
C HIS A 62 25.86 -0.47 -25.10
N ILE A 63 25.73 0.65 -24.39
CA ILE A 63 25.49 0.68 -22.93
C ILE A 63 24.10 1.24 -22.54
N LEU A 64 23.33 1.85 -23.45
CA LEU A 64 22.08 2.56 -23.09
C LEU A 64 20.77 2.02 -23.71
N SER A 65 20.79 0.95 -24.50
CA SER A 65 19.58 0.42 -25.17
C SER A 65 18.40 0.04 -24.24
N PRO A 66 18.59 -0.44 -22.99
CA PRO A 66 17.46 -0.79 -22.12
C PRO A 66 16.70 0.42 -21.55
N MET A 67 17.40 1.53 -21.26
CA MET A 67 16.79 2.72 -20.64
C MET A 67 15.95 3.53 -21.63
N HIS A 68 16.36 3.57 -22.90
CA HIS A 68 15.64 4.33 -23.94
C HIS A 68 14.28 3.70 -24.29
N ASN A 69 14.18 2.36 -24.23
CA ASN A 69 12.91 1.65 -24.37
C ASN A 69 11.96 1.91 -23.19
N GLN A 70 12.48 1.98 -21.95
CA GLN A 70 11.68 2.33 -20.78
C GLN A 70 11.16 3.77 -20.86
N GLU A 71 11.99 4.72 -21.28
CA GLU A 71 11.57 6.12 -21.42
C GLU A 71 10.50 6.31 -22.51
N GLN A 72 10.60 5.59 -23.64
CA GLN A 72 9.56 5.62 -24.68
C GLN A 72 8.26 4.95 -24.23
N LEU A 73 8.32 3.81 -23.54
CA LEU A 73 7.15 3.16 -22.96
C LEU A 73 6.47 4.06 -21.92
N LEU A 74 7.26 4.73 -21.07
CA LEU A 74 6.75 5.67 -20.07
C LEU A 74 6.09 6.89 -20.73
N LYS A 75 6.71 7.47 -21.77
CA LYS A 75 6.12 8.58 -22.54
C LYS A 75 4.83 8.18 -23.26
N GLN A 76 4.78 6.99 -23.85
CA GLN A 76 3.57 6.48 -24.51
C GLN A 76 2.45 6.13 -23.51
N ALA A 77 2.80 5.60 -22.34
CA ALA A 77 1.85 5.35 -21.25
C ALA A 77 1.30 6.67 -20.72
N MET A 78 2.16 7.66 -20.49
CA MET A 78 1.78 8.99 -20.00
C MET A 78 0.92 9.75 -21.01
N GLN A 79 1.23 9.66 -22.31
CA GLN A 79 0.41 10.26 -23.36
C GLN A 79 -0.99 9.62 -23.44
N ARG A 80 -1.07 8.29 -23.35
CA ARG A 80 -2.36 7.57 -23.30
C ARG A 80 -3.14 7.89 -22.02
N ALA A 81 -2.46 8.07 -20.89
CA ALA A 81 -3.07 8.50 -19.63
C ALA A 81 -3.63 9.93 -19.74
N ILE A 82 -2.92 10.86 -20.39
CA ILE A 82 -3.40 12.22 -20.65
C ILE A 82 -4.65 12.22 -21.54
N GLU A 83 -4.66 11.44 -22.62
CA GLU A 83 -5.81 11.31 -23.53
C GLU A 83 -7.02 10.68 -22.82
N ARG A 84 -6.80 9.67 -21.97
CA ARG A 84 -7.84 9.07 -21.11
C ARG A 84 -8.35 10.04 -20.05
N HIS A 85 -7.48 10.84 -19.45
CA HIS A 85 -7.84 11.86 -18.46
C HIS A 85 -8.75 12.94 -19.07
N GLN A 86 -8.46 13.37 -20.30
CA GLN A 86 -9.32 14.31 -21.03
C GLN A 86 -10.70 13.70 -21.34
N ALA A 87 -10.76 12.40 -21.68
CA ALA A 87 -12.02 11.69 -21.90
C ALA A 87 -12.84 11.50 -20.61
N GLN A 88 -12.19 11.14 -19.50
CA GLN A 88 -12.84 10.95 -18.18
C GLN A 88 -13.29 12.27 -17.56
N ASN A 89 -12.52 13.35 -17.65
CA ASN A 89 -12.97 14.67 -17.16
C ASN A 89 -14.24 15.14 -17.85
N ASN A 90 -14.39 14.84 -19.15
CA ASN A 90 -15.62 15.12 -19.90
C ASN A 90 -16.80 14.24 -19.46
N ALA A 91 -16.56 13.01 -19.00
CA ALA A 91 -17.60 12.12 -18.46
C ALA A 91 -18.00 12.49 -17.01
N THR A 92 -17.02 12.83 -16.16
CA THR A 92 -17.25 13.28 -14.77
C THR A 92 -17.94 14.64 -14.72
N ALA A 93 -17.61 15.56 -15.63
CA ALA A 93 -18.34 16.82 -15.80
C ALA A 93 -19.81 16.60 -16.19
N ARG A 94 -20.10 15.59 -17.05
CA ARG A 94 -21.48 15.21 -17.40
C ARG A 94 -22.25 14.58 -16.23
N LEU A 95 -21.57 13.86 -15.33
CA LEU A 95 -22.17 13.29 -14.12
C LEU A 95 -22.50 14.37 -13.08
N LEU A 96 -21.63 15.38 -12.93
CA LEU A 96 -21.84 16.52 -12.02
C LEU A 96 -22.97 17.46 -12.46
N LEU A 97 -23.22 17.58 -13.78
CA LEU A 97 -24.26 18.46 -14.33
C LEU A 97 -25.68 17.86 -14.36
N ARG A 98 -25.84 16.55 -14.15
CA ARG A 98 -27.17 15.90 -14.10
C ARG A 98 -27.83 15.88 -12.72
N GLY A 99 -27.19 16.44 -11.69
CA GLY A 99 -27.68 16.44 -10.31
C GLY A 99 -28.58 17.62 -9.91
N GLY A 100 -28.97 18.50 -10.83
CA GLY A 100 -29.77 19.69 -10.52
C GLY A 100 -30.93 19.89 -11.49
N GLY A 101 -32.13 19.44 -11.10
CA GLY A 101 -33.37 19.76 -11.81
C GLY A 101 -34.36 18.61 -11.89
N GLN A 102 -35.04 18.29 -10.79
CA GLN A 102 -36.36 17.68 -10.88
C GLN A 102 -37.38 18.78 -11.17
N GLN A 103 -37.96 18.78 -12.36
CA GLN A 103 -39.28 19.35 -12.61
C GLN A 103 -40.13 18.25 -13.25
N GLN A 104 -41.27 18.00 -12.62
CA GLN A 104 -42.34 17.13 -13.12
C GLN A 104 -42.85 17.68 -14.44
N ASP A 105 -42.94 16.83 -15.46
CA ASP A 105 -43.97 16.97 -16.48
C ASP A 105 -44.35 15.57 -16.98
N ASP A 106 -45.63 15.28 -16.83
CA ASP A 106 -46.33 14.11 -17.37
C ASP A 106 -46.43 14.24 -18.89
N ASN A 107 -45.88 13.27 -19.64
CA ASN A 107 -46.49 12.66 -20.82
C ASN A 107 -45.56 11.61 -21.46
N HIS A 108 -46.02 10.38 -21.51
CA HIS A 108 -45.44 9.30 -22.32
C HIS A 108 -45.74 9.50 -23.82
N PRO A 109 -44.84 9.04 -24.70
CA PRO A 109 -45.22 7.92 -25.53
C PRO A 109 -44.19 6.79 -25.53
N GLN A 110 -44.72 5.57 -25.61
CA GLN A 110 -44.03 4.29 -25.59
C GLN A 110 -43.06 4.15 -26.77
N THR A 111 -41.81 3.82 -26.47
CA THR A 111 -40.93 3.09 -27.39
C THR A 111 -40.33 1.90 -26.65
N THR A 112 -40.72 0.72 -27.13
CA THR A 112 -40.22 -0.58 -26.68
C THR A 112 -38.75 -0.74 -27.07
N THR A 113 -37.86 -0.63 -26.10
CA THR A 113 -36.50 -1.17 -26.17
C THR A 113 -36.35 -2.20 -25.07
N THR A 114 -36.17 -3.46 -25.48
CA THR A 114 -35.79 -4.59 -24.65
C THR A 114 -34.49 -4.25 -23.89
N THR A 115 -34.62 -3.87 -22.63
CA THR A 115 -33.49 -3.78 -21.71
C THR A 115 -33.27 -5.15 -21.06
N ASN A 116 -32.14 -5.77 -21.35
CA ASN A 116 -31.56 -6.80 -20.50
C ASN A 116 -31.33 -6.16 -19.12
N ASN A 117 -32.27 -6.37 -18.20
CA ASN A 117 -32.13 -5.97 -16.80
C ASN A 117 -31.14 -6.92 -16.11
N GLU A 118 -29.85 -6.69 -16.29
CA GLU A 118 -28.88 -7.08 -15.27
C GLU A 118 -29.18 -6.23 -14.04
N LYS A 119 -29.88 -6.81 -13.05
CA LYS A 119 -30.11 -6.14 -11.76
C LYS A 119 -28.75 -5.79 -11.16
N GLU A 120 -28.51 -4.50 -10.94
CA GLU A 120 -27.30 -4.02 -10.28
C GLU A 120 -27.20 -4.66 -8.89
N GLU A 121 -26.09 -5.35 -8.62
CA GLU A 121 -25.85 -6.03 -7.35
C GLU A 121 -25.82 -5.00 -6.21
N SER A 122 -26.59 -5.25 -5.14
CA SER A 122 -26.63 -4.38 -3.98
C SER A 122 -25.28 -4.32 -3.28
N MET A 123 -24.96 -3.20 -2.63
CA MET A 123 -23.72 -3.05 -1.87
C MET A 123 -23.59 -4.08 -0.74
N GLU A 124 -24.71 -4.56 -0.20
CA GLU A 124 -24.70 -5.60 0.83
C GLU A 124 -24.29 -6.96 0.25
N SER A 125 -24.88 -7.36 -0.89
CA SER A 125 -24.48 -8.58 -1.61
C SER A 125 -23.00 -8.55 -1.98
N LEU A 126 -22.53 -7.39 -2.45
CA LEU A 126 -21.13 -7.20 -2.80
C LEU A 126 -20.21 -7.42 -1.59
N ARG A 127 -20.51 -6.83 -0.42
CA ARG A 127 -19.71 -6.99 0.80
C ARG A 127 -19.71 -8.43 1.33
N GLN A 128 -20.77 -9.19 1.06
CA GLN A 128 -20.83 -10.60 1.42
C GLN A 128 -19.96 -11.46 0.52
N ARG A 129 -19.97 -11.18 -0.79
CA ARG A 129 -19.16 -11.87 -1.81
C ARG A 129 -17.68 -11.54 -1.70
N LEU A 130 -17.36 -10.24 -1.59
CA LEU A 130 -16.01 -9.70 -1.44
C LEU A 130 -15.92 -8.97 -0.11
N LYS A 131 -15.56 -9.71 0.94
CA LYS A 131 -15.47 -9.15 2.29
C LYS A 131 -14.37 -8.07 2.35
N PRO A 132 -14.64 -6.91 2.96
CA PRO A 132 -13.60 -5.95 3.30
C PRO A 132 -12.58 -6.59 4.25
N SER A 133 -11.36 -6.08 4.25
CA SER A 133 -10.32 -6.60 5.15
C SER A 133 -10.69 -6.41 6.61
N ILE A 134 -10.33 -7.38 7.46
CA ILE A 134 -10.66 -7.39 8.90
C ILE A 134 -10.22 -6.11 9.62
N TRP A 135 -9.09 -5.52 9.23
CA TRP A 135 -8.59 -4.29 9.85
C TRP A 135 -9.44 -3.05 9.55
N THR A 136 -10.33 -3.09 8.55
CA THR A 136 -11.22 -1.96 8.25
C THR A 136 -12.59 -2.05 8.94
N VAL A 137 -12.94 -3.23 9.43
CA VAL A 137 -14.27 -3.57 9.98
C VAL A 137 -14.19 -4.34 11.30
N ALA A 138 -13.08 -4.24 12.03
CA ALA A 138 -12.82 -5.02 13.24
C ALA A 138 -13.98 -4.95 14.25
N ASP A 139 -14.59 -3.79 14.41
CA ASP A 139 -15.73 -3.55 15.30
C ASP A 139 -17.00 -4.30 14.88
N LYS A 140 -17.17 -4.56 13.58
CA LYS A 140 -18.34 -5.25 13.01
C LYS A 140 -18.09 -6.74 12.74
N ALA A 141 -16.83 -7.15 12.70
CA ALA A 141 -16.44 -8.52 12.39
C ALA A 141 -16.41 -9.44 13.62
N SER A 142 -16.68 -8.90 14.82
CA SER A 142 -16.77 -9.68 16.05
C SER A 142 -17.94 -10.67 16.02
N ASP A 143 -17.71 -11.86 16.55
CA ASP A 143 -18.76 -12.86 16.76
C ASP A 143 -19.32 -12.68 18.18
N PRO A 144 -20.60 -12.30 18.35
CA PRO A 144 -21.17 -12.01 19.67
C PRO A 144 -21.02 -13.14 20.67
N ALA A 145 -21.07 -14.40 20.23
CA ALA A 145 -20.89 -15.55 21.11
C ALA A 145 -19.44 -15.67 21.59
N VAL A 146 -18.48 -15.48 20.67
CA VAL A 146 -17.04 -15.46 21.00
C VAL A 146 -16.72 -14.30 21.93
N THR A 147 -17.16 -13.09 21.58
CA THR A 147 -16.93 -11.87 22.36
C THR A 147 -17.47 -12.00 23.78
N LYS A 148 -18.68 -12.54 23.94
CA LYS A 148 -19.26 -12.77 25.26
C LYS A 148 -18.40 -13.70 26.10
N LEU A 149 -17.94 -14.82 25.53
CA LEU A 149 -17.09 -15.77 26.24
C LEU A 149 -15.73 -15.16 26.61
N VAL A 150 -15.09 -14.47 25.67
CA VAL A 150 -13.80 -13.80 25.89
C VAL A 150 -13.92 -12.76 27.00
N SER A 151 -14.88 -11.84 26.87
CA SER A 151 -15.02 -10.70 27.78
C SER A 151 -15.59 -11.07 29.16
N GLU A 152 -16.51 -12.02 29.26
CA GLU A 152 -17.17 -12.35 30.53
C GLU A 152 -16.51 -13.50 31.29
N LYS A 153 -15.82 -14.43 30.60
CA LYS A 153 -15.36 -15.68 31.21
C LYS A 153 -13.86 -15.96 31.10
N LEU A 154 -13.21 -15.56 30.00
CA LEU A 154 -11.85 -16.00 29.71
C LEU A 154 -10.78 -14.96 30.05
N LEU A 155 -11.09 -13.67 29.90
CA LEU A 155 -10.21 -12.58 30.31
C LEU A 155 -10.60 -12.03 31.68
N THR A 156 -9.60 -11.78 32.52
CA THR A 156 -9.76 -11.08 33.79
C THR A 156 -10.12 -9.60 33.58
N ALA A 157 -10.65 -8.95 34.61
CA ALA A 157 -10.92 -7.51 34.56
C ALA A 157 -9.66 -6.69 34.25
N ALA A 158 -8.53 -7.06 34.86
CA ALA A 158 -7.24 -6.41 34.65
C ALA A 158 -6.71 -6.56 33.21
N GLU A 159 -6.82 -7.75 32.61
CA GLU A 159 -6.41 -7.98 31.22
C GLU A 159 -7.26 -7.17 30.24
N LYS A 160 -8.58 -7.08 30.48
CA LYS A 160 -9.48 -6.24 29.66
C LYS A 160 -9.14 -4.77 29.75
N GLU A 161 -8.95 -4.26 30.98
CA GLU A 161 -8.56 -2.86 31.21
C GLU A 161 -7.22 -2.54 30.55
N GLN A 162 -6.21 -3.41 30.73
CA GLN A 162 -4.91 -3.25 30.09
C GLN A 162 -5.02 -3.29 28.56
N GLY A 163 -5.80 -4.23 28.01
CA GLY A 163 -6.03 -4.37 26.58
C GLY A 163 -6.68 -3.15 25.96
N LEU A 164 -7.76 -2.62 26.56
CA LEU A 164 -8.44 -1.41 26.09
C LEU A 164 -7.55 -0.17 26.22
N ARG A 165 -6.78 -0.04 27.30
CA ARG A 165 -5.82 1.05 27.49
C ARG A 165 -4.75 1.05 26.39
N LEU A 166 -4.12 -0.10 26.13
CA LEU A 166 -3.11 -0.24 25.09
C LEU A 166 -3.71 -0.06 23.69
N CYS A 167 -4.90 -0.62 23.44
CA CYS A 167 -5.62 -0.44 22.19
C CYS A 167 -5.86 1.05 21.89
N GLY A 168 -6.40 1.80 22.86
CA GLY A 168 -6.63 3.24 22.70
C GLY A 168 -5.34 4.02 22.43
N LYS A 169 -4.24 3.65 23.10
CA LYS A 169 -2.91 4.24 22.86
C LYS A 169 -2.39 3.93 21.46
N PHE A 170 -2.49 2.68 21.02
CA PHE A 170 -2.00 2.22 19.72
C PHE A 170 -2.84 2.77 18.57
N LEU A 171 -4.15 2.91 18.77
CA LEU A 171 -5.06 3.50 17.80
C LEU A 171 -4.65 4.93 17.40
N TYR A 172 -4.09 5.72 18.32
CA TYR A 172 -3.65 7.08 18.00
C TYR A 172 -2.14 7.21 17.75
N SER A 173 -1.35 6.18 18.06
CA SER A 173 0.12 6.22 17.91
C SER A 173 0.58 6.54 16.48
N SER A 174 -0.02 5.89 15.47
CA SER A 174 0.29 6.17 14.06
C SER A 174 0.02 7.64 13.71
N MET A 175 -1.15 8.18 14.10
CA MET A 175 -1.51 9.58 13.83
C MET A 175 -0.55 10.58 14.49
N GLU A 176 -0.14 10.30 15.73
CA GLU A 176 0.72 11.21 16.50
C GLU A 176 2.17 11.21 16.03
N LYS A 177 2.69 10.05 15.60
CA LYS A 177 4.13 9.84 15.46
C LYS A 177 4.59 9.44 14.07
N ALA A 178 3.77 8.68 13.32
CA ALA A 178 4.17 8.08 12.06
C ALA A 178 3.54 8.74 10.82
N VAL A 179 2.44 9.45 10.99
CA VAL A 179 1.71 10.13 9.92
C VAL A 179 2.22 11.56 9.74
N GLN A 180 2.45 11.96 8.50
CA GLN A 180 2.60 13.37 8.14
C GLN A 180 1.73 13.69 6.92
N VAL A 181 0.67 14.44 7.17
CA VAL A 181 -0.19 15.01 6.14
C VAL A 181 0.49 16.24 5.56
N GLY A 182 0.40 16.43 4.25
CA GLY A 182 0.77 17.68 3.61
C GLY A 182 -0.24 18.09 2.56
N ASP A 183 -0.19 19.36 2.18
CA ASP A 183 -1.07 19.99 1.20
C ASP A 183 -2.55 19.67 1.48
N LEU A 184 -2.97 19.85 2.75
CA LEU A 184 -4.33 19.61 3.22
C LEU A 184 -4.90 18.21 2.90
N GLY A 185 -4.03 17.19 2.80
CA GLY A 185 -4.44 15.82 2.49
C GLY A 185 -4.37 15.45 1.01
N GLU A 186 -3.77 16.29 0.16
CA GLU A 186 -3.36 15.87 -1.19
C GLU A 186 -2.33 14.73 -1.11
N HIS A 187 -1.45 14.75 -0.11
CA HIS A 187 -0.59 13.61 0.20
C HIS A 187 -0.42 13.38 1.70
N THR A 188 -0.34 12.12 2.10
CA THR A 188 -0.03 11.71 3.47
C THR A 188 1.10 10.69 3.41
N PHE A 189 2.21 11.00 4.07
CA PHE A 189 3.28 10.04 4.30
C PHE A 189 3.02 9.27 5.59
N VAL A 190 3.22 7.96 5.57
CA VAL A 190 2.96 7.06 6.71
C VAL A 190 4.21 6.21 6.95
N ALA A 191 4.99 6.54 7.98
CA ALA A 191 6.17 5.78 8.36
C ALA A 191 5.80 4.44 9.02
N THR A 192 6.70 3.46 8.99
CA THR A 192 6.44 2.15 9.65
C THR A 192 6.48 2.20 11.19
N GLY A 193 7.01 3.28 11.76
CA GLY A 193 7.33 3.41 13.18
C GLY A 193 8.76 3.92 13.33
N ASP A 194 9.62 3.15 13.99
CA ASP A 194 11.04 3.46 14.18
C ASP A 194 11.87 3.57 12.88
N ILE A 195 11.38 3.08 11.74
CA ILE A 195 11.99 3.26 10.42
C ILE A 195 11.21 4.34 9.65
N ASP A 196 11.92 5.44 9.33
CA ASP A 196 11.38 6.63 8.63
C ASP A 196 11.27 6.41 7.11
N SER A 197 10.43 5.46 6.73
CA SER A 197 10.12 5.08 5.36
C SER A 197 8.70 4.56 5.28
N MET A 198 8.07 4.74 4.12
CA MET A 198 6.69 4.33 3.89
C MET A 198 6.69 3.05 3.06
N TRP A 199 6.43 1.92 3.71
CA TRP A 199 6.09 0.67 3.03
C TRP A 199 4.64 0.70 2.56
N THR A 200 4.39 0.22 1.35
CA THR A 200 3.02 0.13 0.83
C THR A 200 2.17 -0.82 1.68
N ARG A 201 2.72 -1.96 2.13
CA ARG A 201 2.02 -2.90 3.03
C ARG A 201 1.64 -2.25 4.36
N ASP A 202 2.61 -1.62 5.02
CA ASP A 202 2.47 -1.11 6.38
C ASP A 202 1.45 0.02 6.40
N SER A 203 1.63 0.98 5.48
CA SER A 203 0.74 2.12 5.37
C SER A 203 -0.69 1.72 5.02
N ALA A 204 -0.89 0.64 4.25
CA ALA A 204 -2.22 0.15 3.93
C ALA A 204 -2.97 -0.35 5.19
N VAL A 205 -2.32 -1.17 6.02
CA VAL A 205 -2.94 -1.70 7.24
C VAL A 205 -3.07 -0.62 8.33
N GLN A 206 -2.01 0.18 8.53
CA GLN A 206 -2.03 1.29 9.48
C GLN A 206 -3.14 2.28 9.17
N MET A 207 -3.38 2.60 7.90
CA MET A 207 -4.50 3.48 7.53
C MET A 207 -5.85 2.75 7.53
N GLY A 208 -5.83 1.44 7.31
CA GLY A 208 -6.99 0.56 7.29
C GLY A 208 -7.83 0.64 8.56
N ILE A 209 -7.21 0.69 9.75
CA ILE A 209 -7.92 0.76 11.03
C ILE A 209 -8.74 2.05 11.21
N TYR A 210 -8.47 3.08 10.41
CA TYR A 210 -9.26 4.32 10.43
C TYR A 210 -10.41 4.31 9.44
N VAL A 211 -10.46 3.35 8.51
CA VAL A 211 -11.49 3.32 7.46
C VAL A 211 -12.88 3.29 8.07
N GLY A 212 -13.15 2.38 9.02
CA GLY A 212 -14.43 2.30 9.75
C GLY A 212 -14.75 3.51 10.65
N ARG A 213 -13.85 4.49 10.75
CA ARG A 213 -13.94 5.66 11.63
C ARG A 213 -14.13 6.98 10.87
N MET A 214 -14.03 6.98 9.54
CA MET A 214 -14.13 8.18 8.68
C MET A 214 -15.56 8.73 8.53
N GLY A 215 -16.29 8.87 9.63
CA GLY A 215 -17.66 9.39 9.65
C GLY A 215 -17.73 10.91 9.86
N ARG A 216 -18.97 11.43 9.97
CA ARG A 216 -19.24 12.86 10.27
C ARG A 216 -18.53 13.38 11.52
N GLN A 217 -18.23 12.51 12.47
CA GLN A 217 -17.59 12.85 13.73
C GLN A 217 -16.07 13.00 13.62
N GLN A 218 -15.43 12.40 12.61
CA GLN A 218 -13.98 12.46 12.41
C GLN A 218 -13.64 12.71 10.92
N PRO A 219 -14.11 13.83 10.33
CA PRO A 219 -13.94 14.09 8.90
C PRO A 219 -12.47 14.27 8.50
N PHE A 220 -11.61 14.68 9.43
CA PHE A 220 -10.17 14.84 9.17
C PHE A 220 -9.49 13.49 8.83
N LEU A 221 -9.96 12.36 9.37
CA LEU A 221 -9.39 11.04 9.06
C LEU A 221 -9.51 10.72 7.57
N ARG A 222 -10.56 11.23 6.91
CA ARG A 222 -10.71 11.10 5.47
C ARG A 222 -9.56 11.78 4.72
N LEU A 223 -9.11 12.96 5.14
CA LEU A 223 -7.97 13.65 4.52
C LEU A 223 -6.70 12.81 4.65
N VAL A 224 -6.48 12.23 5.83
CA VAL A 224 -5.30 11.40 6.11
C VAL A 224 -5.29 10.15 5.23
N VAL A 225 -6.36 9.37 5.26
CA VAL A 225 -6.47 8.09 4.51
C VAL A 225 -6.45 8.33 3.00
N GLN A 226 -7.19 9.32 2.50
CA GLN A 226 -7.17 9.65 1.07
C GLN A 226 -5.79 10.13 0.61
N GLY A 227 -5.12 10.98 1.39
CA GLY A 227 -3.77 11.41 1.08
C GLY A 227 -2.76 10.25 1.11
N ALA A 228 -2.99 9.24 1.94
CA ALA A 228 -2.13 8.05 1.99
C ALA A 228 -2.32 7.18 0.74
N ILE A 229 -3.57 6.96 0.30
CA ILE A 229 -3.88 6.27 -0.95
C ILE A 229 -3.23 6.98 -2.14
N ARG A 230 -3.34 8.31 -2.23
CA ARG A 230 -2.67 9.09 -3.28
C ARG A 230 -1.15 8.96 -3.22
N ARG A 231 -0.58 8.98 -2.01
CA ARG A 231 0.88 8.81 -1.82
C ARG A 231 1.34 7.41 -2.23
N GLN A 232 0.60 6.36 -1.92
CA GLN A 232 0.89 5.00 -2.38
C GLN A 232 0.80 4.89 -3.90
N ALA A 233 -0.23 5.46 -4.53
CA ALA A 233 -0.36 5.52 -5.98
C ALA A 233 0.84 6.24 -6.62
N PHE A 234 1.21 7.40 -6.08
CA PHE A 234 2.41 8.13 -6.50
C PHE A 234 3.68 7.27 -6.39
N ASN A 235 3.87 6.60 -5.26
CA ASN A 235 5.03 5.75 -5.00
C ASN A 235 5.13 4.60 -6.03
N ILE A 236 4.02 3.90 -6.29
CA ILE A 236 3.93 2.85 -7.31
C ILE A 236 4.32 3.38 -8.70
N ILE A 237 3.84 4.57 -9.07
CA ILE A 237 4.20 5.22 -10.34
C ILE A 237 5.70 5.53 -10.41
N GLN A 238 6.34 5.84 -9.28
CA GLN A 238 7.80 6.05 -9.27
C GLN A 238 8.54 4.74 -9.57
N ASP A 239 8.13 3.64 -8.93
CA ASP A 239 8.69 2.32 -9.20
C ASP A 239 7.78 1.21 -8.65
N PRO A 240 7.14 0.37 -9.50
CA PRO A 240 6.25 -0.69 -9.03
C PRO A 240 7.01 -1.89 -8.44
N TYR A 241 8.35 -1.92 -8.55
CA TYR A 241 9.20 -2.94 -7.94
C TYR A 241 9.72 -2.57 -6.55
N ALA A 242 9.46 -1.33 -6.10
CA ALA A 242 9.86 -0.89 -4.77
C ALA A 242 8.82 -1.25 -3.72
N ASN A 243 9.29 -1.67 -2.54
CA ASN A 243 8.45 -1.91 -1.39
C ASN A 243 8.34 -0.68 -0.47
N ALA A 244 9.41 0.12 -0.37
CA ALA A 244 9.42 1.31 0.48
C ALA A 244 9.96 2.58 -0.17
N TYR A 245 9.39 3.69 0.30
CA TYR A 245 9.61 5.00 -0.28
C TYR A 245 9.97 6.03 0.79
N SER A 246 10.89 6.92 0.43
CA SER A 246 11.31 8.02 1.29
C SER A 246 10.29 9.14 1.27
N ARG A 247 10.23 9.88 2.37
CA ARG A 247 9.40 11.08 2.48
C ARG A 247 9.89 12.23 1.60
N LYS A 248 11.19 12.32 1.37
CA LYS A 248 11.85 13.37 0.59
C LYS A 248 12.61 12.73 -0.57
N TRP A 249 12.62 13.41 -1.70
CA TRP A 249 13.43 13.00 -2.84
C TRP A 249 14.92 13.02 -2.47
N LYS A 250 15.62 11.92 -2.78
CA LYS A 250 17.06 11.74 -2.55
C LYS A 250 17.74 11.64 -3.91
N ASP A 251 18.74 12.46 -4.21
CA ASP A 251 19.44 12.39 -5.50
C ASP A 251 20.01 10.98 -5.75
N PRO A 252 19.53 10.24 -6.77
CA PRO A 252 20.10 8.94 -7.11
C PRO A 252 21.60 9.02 -7.30
N SER A 253 22.12 10.07 -7.93
CA SER A 253 23.55 10.23 -8.21
C SER A 253 24.40 10.36 -6.94
N ALA A 254 23.82 10.86 -5.85
CA ALA A 254 24.48 11.00 -4.56
C ALA A 254 24.48 9.69 -3.73
N ARG A 255 23.75 8.65 -4.15
CA ARG A 255 23.70 7.37 -3.44
C ARG A 255 24.96 6.52 -3.74
N PRO A 256 25.40 5.67 -2.80
CA PRO A 256 26.47 4.70 -3.06
C PRO A 256 26.16 3.86 -4.31
N LEU A 257 27.19 3.50 -5.09
CA LEU A 257 27.02 2.75 -6.34
C LEU A 257 26.17 1.49 -6.14
N ARG A 258 26.41 0.73 -5.07
CA ARG A 258 25.66 -0.49 -4.71
C ARG A 258 24.16 -0.27 -4.55
N GLU A 259 23.73 0.92 -4.15
CA GLU A 259 22.32 1.27 -4.00
C GLU A 259 21.72 1.75 -5.33
N ARG A 260 22.50 2.52 -6.12
CA ARG A 260 22.08 3.02 -7.43
C ARG A 260 21.83 1.89 -8.43
N VAL A 261 22.71 0.88 -8.47
CA VAL A 261 22.62 -0.22 -9.44
C VAL A 261 21.39 -1.11 -9.23
N ILE A 262 20.81 -1.11 -8.03
CA ILE A 262 19.54 -1.76 -7.72
C ILE A 262 18.36 -0.80 -7.73
N GLY A 263 18.51 0.41 -8.28
CA GLY A 263 17.41 1.36 -8.45
C GLY A 263 16.95 2.09 -7.19
N ARG A 264 17.77 2.19 -6.13
CA ARG A 264 17.46 3.05 -4.97
C ARG A 264 17.85 4.51 -5.25
N GLY A 265 17.13 5.43 -4.61
CA GLY A 265 17.23 6.87 -4.86
C GLY A 265 15.94 7.42 -5.46
N GLY A 266 15.92 8.73 -5.70
CA GLY A 266 14.68 9.45 -5.98
C GLY A 266 13.75 9.34 -4.78
N TRP A 267 12.58 8.74 -4.99
CA TRP A 267 11.62 8.45 -3.93
C TRP A 267 11.75 7.03 -3.36
N VAL A 268 12.56 6.16 -3.97
CA VAL A 268 12.72 4.75 -3.57
C VAL A 268 13.76 4.66 -2.46
N ASP A 269 13.38 4.13 -1.29
CA ASP A 269 14.32 3.88 -0.19
C ASP A 269 14.82 2.43 -0.19
N THR A 270 13.90 1.48 -0.31
CA THR A 270 14.18 0.06 -0.55
C THR A 270 13.47 -0.42 -1.80
N ARG A 271 14.09 -1.34 -2.52
CA ARG A 271 13.61 -1.82 -3.82
C ARG A 271 13.51 -3.34 -3.88
N ASN A 272 13.07 -3.93 -2.77
CA ASN A 272 12.83 -5.36 -2.68
C ASN A 272 11.46 -5.61 -3.33
N TYR A 273 11.45 -6.35 -4.45
CA TYR A 273 10.19 -6.61 -5.12
C TYR A 273 9.38 -7.65 -4.36
N GLU A 274 8.27 -7.19 -3.80
CA GLU A 274 7.37 -7.95 -2.94
C GLU A 274 5.97 -7.86 -3.55
N VAL A 275 5.46 -8.99 -4.04
CA VAL A 275 4.18 -9.08 -4.76
C VAL A 275 3.04 -8.44 -3.98
N ASP A 276 3.05 -8.62 -2.67
CA ASP A 276 2.03 -8.10 -1.76
C ASP A 276 1.98 -6.58 -1.64
N SER A 277 3.03 -5.82 -1.99
CA SER A 277 3.00 -4.36 -1.97
C SER A 277 1.88 -3.83 -2.87
N GLY A 278 1.75 -4.40 -4.07
CA GLY A 278 0.61 -4.12 -4.94
C GLY A 278 -0.70 -4.68 -4.40
N ALA A 279 -0.70 -5.89 -3.84
CA ALA A 279 -1.93 -6.53 -3.35
C ALA A 279 -2.58 -5.71 -2.22
N TYR A 280 -1.79 -5.20 -1.28
CA TYR A 280 -2.26 -4.31 -0.22
C TYR A 280 -2.85 -3.01 -0.75
N PHE A 281 -2.22 -2.40 -1.76
CA PHE A 281 -2.77 -1.21 -2.41
C PHE A 281 -4.11 -1.51 -3.07
N LEU A 282 -4.20 -2.55 -3.91
CA LEU A 282 -5.44 -2.92 -4.61
C LEU A 282 -6.58 -3.26 -3.63
N THR A 283 -6.27 -4.01 -2.57
CA THR A 283 -7.22 -4.34 -1.50
C THR A 283 -7.70 -3.09 -0.76
N GLN A 284 -6.79 -2.15 -0.44
CA GLN A 284 -7.16 -0.92 0.25
C GLN A 284 -8.09 -0.02 -0.58
N LEU A 285 -7.92 0.04 -1.90
CA LEU A 285 -8.84 0.80 -2.76
C LEU A 285 -10.28 0.28 -2.65
N TYR A 286 -10.44 -1.05 -2.62
CA TYR A 286 -11.73 -1.68 -2.46
C TYR A 286 -12.31 -1.47 -1.06
N ASP A 287 -11.51 -1.68 -0.02
CA ASP A 287 -11.95 -1.45 1.36
C ASP A 287 -12.44 -0.01 1.56
N TYR A 288 -11.74 0.96 0.96
CA TYR A 288 -12.17 2.35 0.92
C TYR A 288 -13.49 2.51 0.15
N TYR A 289 -13.63 1.89 -1.02
CA TYR A 289 -14.84 1.97 -1.84
C TYR A 289 -16.08 1.46 -1.11
N VAL A 290 -15.97 0.34 -0.40
CA VAL A 290 -17.12 -0.32 0.23
C VAL A 290 -17.40 0.15 1.66
N ALA A 291 -16.64 1.11 2.19
CA ALA A 291 -16.90 1.68 3.52
C ALA A 291 -18.28 2.34 3.58
N GLU A 292 -19.20 1.76 4.37
CA GLU A 292 -20.65 2.10 4.38
C GLU A 292 -20.98 3.56 4.64
N HIS A 293 -20.13 4.27 5.39
CA HIS A 293 -20.39 5.63 5.87
C HIS A 293 -19.75 6.70 4.97
N LEU A 294 -19.01 6.30 3.93
CA LEU A 294 -18.37 7.25 3.02
C LEU A 294 -19.35 7.73 1.96
N TYR A 295 -19.42 9.06 1.83
CA TYR A 295 -20.11 9.68 0.71
C TYR A 295 -19.16 9.79 -0.49
N ARG A 296 -19.61 9.25 -1.62
CA ARG A 296 -18.96 9.29 -2.93
C ARG A 296 -17.48 8.84 -2.91
N PRO A 297 -17.17 7.62 -2.45
CA PRO A 297 -15.80 7.12 -2.46
C PRO A 297 -15.22 6.99 -3.88
N GLU A 298 -16.06 6.81 -4.89
CA GLU A 298 -15.65 6.72 -6.30
C GLU A 298 -14.91 7.95 -6.82
N VAL A 299 -15.12 9.14 -6.21
CA VAL A 299 -14.48 10.38 -6.64
C VAL A 299 -12.96 10.34 -6.44
N LEU A 300 -12.51 9.80 -5.30
CA LEU A 300 -11.08 9.60 -5.05
C LEU A 300 -10.52 8.60 -6.07
N LEU A 301 -11.18 7.45 -6.20
CA LEU A 301 -10.66 6.33 -7.00
C LEU A 301 -10.65 6.63 -8.50
N ALA A 302 -11.48 7.57 -8.97
CA ALA A 302 -11.46 8.07 -10.34
C ALA A 302 -10.30 9.02 -10.63
N GLU A 303 -9.47 9.39 -9.65
CA GLU A 303 -8.28 10.20 -9.90
C GLU A 303 -7.28 9.44 -10.79
N PRO A 304 -6.70 10.11 -11.82
CA PRO A 304 -5.84 9.44 -12.80
C PRO A 304 -4.66 8.71 -12.19
N ILE A 305 -4.01 9.31 -11.19
CA ILE A 305 -2.83 8.71 -10.55
C ILE A 305 -3.14 7.36 -9.89
N ILE A 306 -4.36 7.18 -9.37
CA ILE A 306 -4.81 5.93 -8.77
C ILE A 306 -5.06 4.90 -9.87
N PHE A 307 -5.78 5.28 -10.93
CA PHE A 307 -6.01 4.39 -12.07
C PHE A 307 -4.69 3.97 -12.75
N ASP A 308 -3.77 4.91 -12.97
CA ASP A 308 -2.47 4.65 -13.57
C ASP A 308 -1.64 3.71 -12.69
N ALA A 309 -1.68 3.86 -11.37
CA ALA A 309 -1.00 2.96 -10.43
C ALA A 309 -1.60 1.54 -10.48
N VAL A 310 -2.93 1.40 -10.54
CA VAL A 310 -3.61 0.10 -10.71
C VAL A 310 -3.18 -0.57 -12.01
N MET A 311 -3.22 0.17 -13.12
CA MET A 311 -2.79 -0.33 -14.43
C MET A 311 -1.34 -0.79 -14.41
N LEU A 312 -0.44 0.01 -13.82
CA LEU A 312 0.99 -0.30 -13.73
C LEU A 312 1.25 -1.56 -12.87
N MET A 313 0.55 -1.73 -11.75
CA MET A 313 0.69 -2.94 -10.93
C MET A 313 0.19 -4.19 -11.64
N VAL A 314 -0.97 -4.14 -12.30
CA VAL A 314 -1.48 -5.28 -13.08
C VAL A 314 -0.50 -5.66 -14.19
N GLN A 315 0.05 -4.68 -14.91
CA GLN A 315 1.07 -4.92 -15.93
C GLN A 315 2.35 -5.52 -15.34
N THR A 316 2.77 -5.05 -14.16
CA THR A 316 3.95 -5.58 -13.47
C THR A 316 3.75 -7.05 -13.12
N TYR A 317 2.60 -7.45 -12.56
CA TYR A 317 2.30 -8.86 -12.31
C TYR A 317 2.31 -9.71 -13.59
N ILE A 318 1.78 -9.21 -14.71
CA ILE A 318 1.82 -9.92 -16.00
C ILE A 318 3.26 -10.14 -16.48
N VAL A 319 4.12 -9.12 -16.37
CA VAL A 319 5.55 -9.25 -16.72
C VAL A 319 6.21 -10.33 -15.86
N GLU A 320 5.90 -10.32 -14.56
CA GLU A 320 6.50 -11.19 -13.56
C GLU A 320 5.93 -12.63 -13.55
N GLN A 321 4.85 -12.92 -14.29
CA GLN A 321 4.49 -14.31 -14.63
C GLN A 321 5.59 -14.99 -15.48
N ASN A 322 6.35 -14.21 -16.24
CA ASN A 322 7.44 -14.66 -17.10
C ASN A 322 8.77 -14.00 -16.71
N HIS A 323 9.10 -14.07 -15.41
CA HIS A 323 10.28 -13.42 -14.82
C HIS A 323 11.58 -13.69 -15.60
N GLU A 324 11.83 -14.96 -15.94
CA GLU A 324 13.08 -15.40 -16.56
C GLU A 324 13.41 -14.69 -17.88
N THR A 325 12.38 -14.41 -18.69
CA THR A 325 12.51 -13.89 -20.06
C THR A 325 12.14 -12.41 -20.18
N ASN A 326 11.13 -11.96 -19.44
CA ASN A 326 10.52 -10.65 -19.65
C ASN A 326 10.91 -9.63 -18.58
N SER A 327 11.29 -10.08 -17.38
CA SER A 327 11.51 -9.16 -16.26
C SER A 327 12.78 -8.32 -16.43
N PRO A 328 12.67 -6.99 -16.29
CA PRO A 328 13.82 -6.10 -16.17
C PRO A 328 14.40 -6.06 -14.75
N TYR A 329 13.71 -6.63 -13.75
CA TYR A 329 14.11 -6.50 -12.35
C TYR A 329 15.36 -7.30 -12.03
N ARG A 330 16.37 -6.64 -11.46
CA ARG A 330 17.59 -7.30 -10.97
C ARG A 330 17.96 -6.73 -9.60
N TYR A 331 18.36 -7.61 -8.71
CA TYR A 331 18.84 -7.26 -7.37
C TYR A 331 20.08 -8.08 -7.04
N PHE A 332 21.26 -7.46 -6.94
CA PHE A 332 22.54 -8.20 -6.96
C PHE A 332 22.71 -9.23 -5.83
N GLU A 333 21.96 -9.11 -4.74
CA GLU A 333 22.00 -10.06 -3.63
C GLU A 333 21.15 -11.33 -3.86
N LEU A 334 20.37 -11.35 -4.94
CA LEU A 334 19.65 -12.54 -5.38
C LEU A 334 20.58 -13.45 -6.22
N PRO A 335 20.36 -14.77 -6.21
CA PRO A 335 21.07 -15.72 -7.08
C PRO A 335 20.95 -15.42 -8.59
N GLU A 336 21.68 -16.20 -9.39
CA GLU A 336 21.61 -16.17 -10.87
C GLU A 336 21.80 -14.76 -11.47
N GLY A 337 22.79 -14.02 -10.96
CA GLY A 337 23.07 -12.65 -11.43
C GLY A 337 22.00 -11.63 -11.05
N GLY A 338 21.30 -11.86 -9.94
CA GLY A 338 20.29 -10.97 -9.40
C GLY A 338 18.86 -11.23 -9.88
N LYS A 339 18.61 -12.37 -10.53
CA LYS A 339 17.28 -12.84 -10.94
C LYS A 339 16.54 -13.63 -9.85
N GLY A 340 17.26 -14.21 -8.89
CA GLY A 340 16.66 -15.17 -7.96
C GLY A 340 16.83 -16.61 -8.45
N SER A 341 16.20 -17.54 -7.74
CA SER A 341 16.21 -18.95 -8.13
C SER A 341 15.41 -19.18 -9.41
N LYS A 342 15.85 -20.13 -10.25
CA LYS A 342 15.19 -20.44 -11.52
C LYS A 342 13.74 -20.87 -11.31
N THR A 343 12.86 -20.37 -12.17
CA THR A 343 11.42 -20.68 -12.15
C THR A 343 10.92 -21.23 -13.48
N GLY A 344 9.86 -22.04 -13.42
CA GLY A 344 9.08 -22.48 -14.57
C GLY A 344 7.69 -21.83 -14.56
N TYR A 345 7.14 -21.47 -15.72
CA TYR A 345 5.84 -20.79 -15.80
C TYR A 345 4.72 -21.56 -15.08
N THR A 346 4.04 -20.90 -14.16
CA THR A 346 2.91 -21.46 -13.39
C THR A 346 1.59 -20.72 -13.60
N GLY A 347 1.62 -19.52 -14.19
CA GLY A 347 0.51 -18.57 -14.17
C GLY A 347 0.50 -17.65 -12.94
N MET A 348 1.22 -17.99 -11.87
CA MET A 348 1.47 -17.08 -10.73
C MET A 348 2.49 -16.00 -11.10
N THR A 349 2.51 -14.90 -10.33
CA THR A 349 3.52 -13.84 -10.45
C THR A 349 4.70 -14.11 -9.52
N TRP A 350 5.92 -13.87 -10.02
CA TRP A 350 7.16 -14.01 -9.28
C TRP A 350 7.29 -12.96 -8.16
N SER A 351 7.96 -13.29 -7.05
CA SER A 351 8.36 -12.39 -5.97
C SER A 351 9.83 -12.59 -5.66
N GLY A 352 10.59 -11.50 -5.52
CA GLY A 352 12.00 -11.56 -5.13
C GLY A 352 12.15 -11.73 -3.62
N PHE A 353 11.25 -11.09 -2.88
CA PHE A 353 11.28 -11.02 -1.43
C PHE A 353 9.90 -11.31 -0.83
N ARG A 354 9.92 -11.69 0.44
CA ARG A 354 8.75 -11.99 1.29
C ARG A 354 8.24 -10.70 1.94
N PRO A 355 7.04 -10.73 2.53
CA PRO A 355 6.55 -9.66 3.40
C PRO A 355 7.49 -9.27 4.56
N SER A 356 8.45 -10.14 4.92
CA SER A 356 9.49 -9.91 5.94
C SER A 356 10.73 -9.17 5.40
N ASP A 357 10.71 -8.72 4.14
CA ASP A 357 11.86 -8.21 3.39
C ASP A 357 12.99 -9.24 3.16
N ASP A 358 12.80 -10.51 3.55
CA ASP A 358 13.74 -11.60 3.29
C ASP A 358 13.58 -12.16 1.87
N LYS A 359 14.67 -12.67 1.29
CA LYS A 359 14.67 -13.25 -0.07
C LYS A 359 13.81 -14.51 -0.13
N CYS A 360 13.03 -14.66 -1.20
CA CYS A 360 12.34 -15.91 -1.47
C CYS A 360 13.36 -17.02 -1.81
N GLN A 361 13.12 -18.25 -1.34
CA GLN A 361 13.88 -19.42 -1.75
C GLN A 361 13.41 -19.89 -3.14
N TYR A 362 12.10 -19.91 -3.37
CA TYR A 362 11.50 -20.12 -4.69
C TYR A 362 10.58 -18.96 -5.07
N GLY A 363 10.64 -18.54 -6.33
CA GLY A 363 10.08 -17.26 -6.78
C GLY A 363 8.55 -17.13 -6.72
N TYR A 364 7.78 -18.22 -6.66
CA TYR A 364 6.33 -18.15 -6.50
C TYR A 364 5.95 -18.29 -5.03
N LEU A 365 5.91 -17.14 -4.34
CA LEU A 365 5.43 -17.01 -2.97
C LEU A 365 3.90 -17.14 -2.96
N VAL A 366 3.40 -18.29 -2.50
CA VAL A 366 1.99 -18.69 -2.57
C VAL A 366 1.06 -17.75 -1.79
N PRO A 367 1.32 -17.39 -0.51
CA PRO A 367 0.42 -16.49 0.21
C PRO A 367 0.33 -15.10 -0.43
N SER A 368 1.42 -14.55 -0.97
CA SER A 368 1.37 -13.28 -1.71
C SER A 368 0.62 -13.38 -3.04
N ASN A 369 0.71 -14.52 -3.73
CA ASN A 369 -0.09 -14.78 -4.93
C ASN A 369 -1.58 -14.91 -4.62
N ILE A 370 -1.95 -15.54 -3.50
CA ILE A 370 -3.33 -15.59 -3.00
C ILE A 370 -3.85 -14.17 -2.73
N HIS A 371 -3.07 -13.34 -2.04
CA HIS A 371 -3.47 -11.95 -1.78
C HIS A 371 -3.58 -11.13 -3.06
N ALA A 372 -2.66 -11.30 -4.01
CA ALA A 372 -2.72 -10.61 -5.30
C ALA A 372 -3.96 -11.04 -6.11
N ALA A 373 -4.30 -12.34 -6.16
CA ALA A 373 -5.54 -12.81 -6.79
C ALA A 373 -6.79 -12.15 -6.15
N ALA A 374 -6.83 -12.08 -4.81
CA ALA A 374 -7.89 -11.39 -4.08
C ALA A 374 -7.97 -9.88 -4.43
N GLY A 375 -6.82 -9.23 -4.61
CA GLY A 375 -6.73 -7.83 -5.05
C GLY A 375 -7.23 -7.64 -6.49
N LEU A 376 -6.94 -8.58 -7.39
CA LEU A 376 -7.39 -8.52 -8.79
C LEU A 376 -8.92 -8.72 -8.91
N GLU A 377 -9.52 -9.62 -8.12
CA GLU A 377 -10.99 -9.75 -8.03
C GLU A 377 -11.64 -8.41 -7.66
N ARG A 378 -11.05 -7.70 -6.69
CA ARG A 378 -11.49 -6.37 -6.26
C ARG A 378 -11.31 -5.32 -7.34
N VAL A 379 -10.20 -5.35 -8.09
CA VAL A 379 -9.97 -4.45 -9.23
C VAL A 379 -11.03 -4.64 -10.32
N LEU A 380 -11.42 -5.86 -10.65
CA LEU A 380 -12.49 -6.11 -11.62
C LEU A 380 -13.81 -5.48 -11.18
N GLU A 381 -14.17 -5.61 -9.89
CA GLU A 381 -15.37 -4.97 -9.36
C GLU A 381 -15.29 -3.44 -9.43
N LEU A 382 -14.15 -2.86 -9.03
CA LEU A 382 -13.94 -1.41 -9.10
C LEU A 382 -13.95 -0.93 -10.55
N ASN A 383 -13.39 -1.69 -11.49
CA ASN A 383 -13.41 -1.37 -12.92
C ASN A 383 -14.84 -1.33 -13.46
N LYS A 384 -15.66 -2.35 -13.16
CA LYS A 384 -17.07 -2.39 -13.56
C LYS A 384 -17.84 -1.13 -13.14
N ARG A 385 -17.55 -0.60 -11.94
CA ARG A 385 -18.30 0.50 -11.33
C ARG A 385 -17.75 1.88 -11.62
N ILE A 386 -16.43 2.03 -11.68
CA ILE A 386 -15.75 3.33 -11.68
C ILE A 386 -15.09 3.60 -13.04
N TRP A 387 -14.09 2.80 -13.41
CA TRP A 387 -13.20 3.13 -14.53
C TRP A 387 -13.75 2.69 -15.89
N LYS A 388 -14.48 1.58 -15.93
CA LYS A 388 -15.10 0.97 -17.12
C LYS A 388 -14.11 0.83 -18.29
N SER A 389 -12.89 0.42 -17.97
CA SER A 389 -11.82 0.23 -18.95
C SER A 389 -11.85 -1.21 -19.47
N GLU A 390 -12.11 -1.37 -20.78
CA GLU A 390 -12.08 -2.67 -21.46
C GLU A 390 -10.69 -3.32 -21.42
N ASP A 391 -9.63 -2.50 -21.57
CA ASP A 391 -8.24 -2.96 -21.47
C ASP A 391 -7.95 -3.55 -20.09
N LEU A 392 -8.29 -2.81 -19.02
CA LEU A 392 -8.06 -3.26 -17.65
C LEU A 392 -8.87 -4.54 -17.37
N GLU A 393 -10.12 -4.60 -17.83
CA GLU A 393 -10.98 -5.77 -17.68
C GLU A 393 -10.35 -7.02 -18.30
N ALA A 394 -9.92 -6.92 -19.57
CA ALA A 394 -9.39 -8.04 -20.32
C ALA A 394 -8.07 -8.56 -19.72
N MET A 395 -7.16 -7.66 -19.38
CA MET A 395 -5.85 -8.01 -18.80
C MET A 395 -5.99 -8.60 -17.40
N THR A 396 -6.78 -7.95 -16.54
CA THR A 396 -6.98 -8.37 -15.14
C THR A 396 -7.72 -9.71 -15.08
N SER A 397 -8.76 -9.89 -15.89
CA SER A 397 -9.51 -11.15 -15.94
C SER A 397 -8.64 -12.32 -16.39
N LYS A 398 -7.76 -12.09 -17.37
CA LYS A 398 -6.82 -13.12 -17.83
C LYS A 398 -5.79 -13.45 -16.75
N LEU A 399 -5.15 -12.44 -16.19
CA LEU A 399 -4.15 -12.58 -15.13
C LEU A 399 -4.73 -13.34 -13.93
N LEU A 400 -5.91 -12.92 -13.45
CA LEU A 400 -6.58 -13.56 -12.32
C LEU A 400 -6.80 -15.06 -12.56
N ARG A 401 -7.38 -15.44 -13.71
CA ARG A 401 -7.61 -16.85 -14.04
C ARG A 401 -6.31 -17.67 -14.04
N GLU A 402 -5.26 -17.16 -14.70
CA GLU A 402 -3.97 -17.84 -14.78
C GLU A 402 -3.32 -17.99 -13.39
N MET A 403 -3.42 -16.97 -12.54
CA MET A 403 -2.92 -17.02 -11.17
C MET A 403 -3.69 -18.02 -10.31
N GLU A 404 -5.03 -18.04 -10.39
CA GLU A 404 -5.86 -19.00 -9.65
C GLU A 404 -5.59 -20.44 -10.06
N GLU A 405 -5.48 -20.70 -11.37
CA GLU A 405 -5.07 -22.00 -11.91
C GLU A 405 -3.68 -22.39 -11.40
N GLY A 406 -2.75 -21.43 -11.40
CA GLY A 406 -1.39 -21.61 -10.88
C GLY A 406 -1.35 -21.95 -9.39
N ILE A 407 -2.10 -21.22 -8.56
CA ILE A 407 -2.21 -21.47 -7.12
C ILE A 407 -2.77 -22.87 -6.86
N ARG A 408 -3.86 -23.26 -7.54
CA ARG A 408 -4.48 -24.58 -7.34
C ARG A 408 -3.58 -25.72 -7.79
N LYS A 409 -2.84 -25.54 -8.89
CA LYS A 409 -2.01 -26.59 -9.49
C LYS A 409 -0.63 -26.73 -8.86
N TYR A 410 0.02 -25.62 -8.53
CA TYR A 410 1.40 -25.61 -8.06
C TYR A 410 1.52 -25.19 -6.59
N GLY A 411 0.63 -24.34 -6.09
CA GLY A 411 0.66 -23.88 -4.69
C GLY A 411 0.19 -24.93 -3.69
N VAL A 412 -0.53 -25.96 -4.13
CA VAL A 412 -0.96 -27.11 -3.30
C VAL A 412 0.01 -28.27 -3.51
N VAL A 413 0.53 -28.82 -2.41
CA VAL A 413 1.46 -29.95 -2.42
C VAL A 413 0.94 -31.08 -1.53
N GLU A 414 1.29 -32.32 -1.89
CA GLU A 414 1.03 -33.49 -1.05
C GLU A 414 2.24 -33.78 -0.17
N VAL A 415 2.00 -33.89 1.14
CA VAL A 415 3.02 -34.17 2.16
C VAL A 415 2.60 -35.35 3.01
N PRO A 416 3.53 -36.05 3.68
CA PRO A 416 3.17 -37.06 4.67
C PRO A 416 2.23 -36.47 5.72
N ALA A 417 1.09 -37.14 5.94
CA ALA A 417 0.05 -36.67 6.83
C ALA A 417 0.56 -36.56 8.27
N ARG A 418 0.10 -35.55 9.03
CA ARG A 418 0.48 -35.38 10.45
C ARG A 418 0.13 -36.58 11.34
N SER A 419 -0.87 -37.37 10.94
CA SER A 419 -1.24 -38.62 11.61
C SER A 419 -0.17 -39.72 11.52
N GLY A 420 0.82 -39.57 10.61
CA GLY A 420 1.84 -40.57 10.31
C GLY A 420 1.39 -41.64 9.30
N THR A 421 0.16 -41.57 8.80
CA THR A 421 -0.37 -42.54 7.83
C THR A 421 -0.98 -41.84 6.62
N GLY A 422 -0.47 -42.14 5.42
CA GLY A 422 -0.96 -41.57 4.17
C GLY A 422 -0.36 -40.19 3.85
N MET A 423 -1.01 -39.49 2.91
CA MET A 423 -0.64 -38.15 2.44
C MET A 423 -1.78 -37.18 2.73
N GLU A 424 -1.45 -35.92 2.98
CA GLU A 424 -2.40 -34.82 3.11
C GLU A 424 -2.01 -33.68 2.16
N LYS A 425 -3.00 -32.92 1.69
CA LYS A 425 -2.76 -31.73 0.88
C LYS A 425 -2.64 -30.50 1.77
N ILE A 426 -1.61 -29.70 1.51
CA ILE A 426 -1.36 -28.40 2.15
C ILE A 426 -0.99 -27.35 1.10
N TYR A 427 -1.10 -26.08 1.47
CA TYR A 427 -0.47 -25.01 0.73
C TYR A 427 1.03 -24.96 1.05
N ALA A 428 1.87 -24.96 0.02
CA ALA A 428 3.29 -24.64 0.18
C ALA A 428 3.46 -23.14 0.38
N TYR A 429 4.51 -22.71 1.08
CA TYR A 429 4.84 -21.30 1.24
C TYR A 429 5.43 -20.73 -0.05
N GLU A 430 6.37 -21.44 -0.67
CA GLU A 430 6.99 -21.05 -1.94
C GLU A 430 7.13 -22.26 -2.86
N VAL A 431 6.99 -22.04 -4.17
CA VAL A 431 7.24 -23.05 -5.21
C VAL A 431 8.00 -22.45 -6.39
N ASP A 432 8.69 -23.30 -7.17
CA ASP A 432 9.47 -22.85 -8.34
C ASP A 432 8.80 -23.15 -9.70
N GLY A 433 7.70 -23.90 -9.72
CA GLY A 433 7.07 -24.37 -10.95
C GLY A 433 7.84 -25.49 -11.68
N LEU A 434 8.97 -25.94 -11.12
CA LEU A 434 9.83 -27.02 -11.62
C LEU A 434 9.79 -28.26 -10.72
N GLY A 435 8.98 -28.23 -9.66
CA GLY A 435 8.70 -29.36 -8.77
C GLY A 435 9.31 -29.21 -7.37
N LYS A 436 10.00 -28.11 -7.05
CA LYS A 436 10.44 -27.83 -5.68
C LYS A 436 9.44 -26.97 -4.95
N SER A 437 9.32 -27.22 -3.66
CA SER A 437 8.47 -26.47 -2.75
C SER A 437 9.13 -26.28 -1.39
N LEU A 438 8.79 -25.18 -0.74
CA LEU A 438 9.05 -24.92 0.67
C LEU A 438 7.69 -25.02 1.38
N HIS A 439 7.44 -26.10 2.10
CA HIS A 439 6.10 -26.45 2.61
C HIS A 439 6.04 -26.68 4.13
N ASP A 440 7.17 -26.94 4.77
CA ASP A 440 7.31 -27.03 6.24
C ASP A 440 7.83 -25.69 6.81
N PHE A 441 7.18 -24.60 6.41
CA PHE A 441 7.59 -23.23 6.72
C PHE A 441 6.40 -22.29 6.61
N ASP A 442 6.32 -21.34 7.54
CA ASP A 442 5.57 -20.10 7.38
C ASP A 442 6.33 -18.99 8.08
N ASP A 443 5.98 -17.75 7.74
CA ASP A 443 6.57 -16.54 8.30
C ASP A 443 5.51 -15.74 9.08
N ALA A 444 5.95 -14.97 10.06
CA ALA A 444 5.08 -14.13 10.86
C ALA A 444 4.46 -12.95 10.07
N ASN A 445 5.15 -12.39 9.08
CA ASN A 445 4.64 -11.26 8.30
C ASN A 445 3.48 -11.69 7.39
N VAL A 446 2.54 -10.76 7.16
CA VAL A 446 1.36 -10.99 6.31
C VAL A 446 1.56 -10.35 4.93
N PRO A 447 1.18 -11.02 3.82
CA PRO A 447 0.53 -12.33 3.72
C PRO A 447 1.41 -13.54 4.08
N SER A 448 0.92 -14.33 5.03
CA SER A 448 1.43 -15.66 5.42
C SER A 448 0.42 -16.76 5.08
N LEU A 449 0.84 -18.03 5.15
CA LEU A 449 -0.10 -19.15 4.99
C LEU A 449 -1.15 -19.15 6.10
N LEU A 450 -0.75 -18.83 7.34
CA LEU A 450 -1.67 -18.67 8.45
C LEU A 450 -2.75 -17.61 8.18
N SER A 451 -2.42 -16.57 7.42
CA SER A 451 -3.32 -15.44 7.14
C SER A 451 -4.32 -15.66 6.01
N ILE A 452 -4.25 -16.77 5.26
CA ILE A 452 -5.07 -17.03 4.05
C ILE A 452 -6.55 -16.62 4.19
N PRO A 453 -7.26 -16.97 5.28
CA PRO A 453 -8.67 -16.59 5.44
C PRO A 453 -8.92 -15.07 5.49
N LEU A 454 -7.91 -14.28 5.89
CA LEU A 454 -7.99 -12.82 5.99
C LEU A 454 -7.60 -12.10 4.70
N LEU A 455 -6.89 -12.78 3.79
CA LEU A 455 -6.43 -12.20 2.52
C LEU A 455 -7.58 -11.94 1.53
N GLY A 456 -8.74 -12.55 1.80
CA GLY A 456 -9.98 -12.23 1.11
C GLY A 456 -10.09 -12.81 -0.31
N TRP A 457 -9.33 -13.86 -0.63
CA TRP A 457 -9.57 -14.70 -1.81
C TRP A 457 -10.65 -15.72 -1.46
N SER A 458 -11.74 -15.78 -2.22
CA SER A 458 -12.84 -16.71 -1.93
C SER A 458 -12.55 -18.15 -2.34
N GLY A 459 -11.53 -18.35 -3.18
CA GLY A 459 -11.26 -19.62 -3.85
C GLY A 459 -10.38 -20.62 -3.09
N TYR A 460 -9.90 -20.31 -1.87
CA TYR A 460 -9.05 -21.25 -1.13
C TYR A 460 -9.85 -22.46 -0.62
N ASP A 461 -9.20 -23.60 -0.58
CA ASP A 461 -9.78 -24.83 -0.06
C ASP A 461 -9.61 -24.85 1.46
N ARG A 462 -10.75 -24.91 2.15
CA ARG A 462 -10.81 -24.84 3.61
C ARG A 462 -10.18 -26.06 4.27
N GLU A 463 -10.30 -27.25 3.69
CA GLU A 463 -9.70 -28.47 4.23
C GLU A 463 -8.17 -28.41 4.08
N ILE A 464 -7.69 -28.00 2.91
CA ILE A 464 -6.25 -27.80 2.66
C ILE A 464 -5.69 -26.72 3.60
N TYR A 465 -6.40 -25.61 3.79
CA TYR A 465 -6.01 -24.57 4.75
C TYR A 465 -5.94 -25.11 6.18
N GLN A 466 -6.92 -25.90 6.64
CA GLN A 466 -6.90 -26.47 7.99
C GLN A 466 -5.73 -27.44 8.19
N ASN A 467 -5.43 -28.28 7.20
CA ASN A 467 -4.23 -29.14 7.22
C ASN A 467 -2.96 -28.28 7.31
N THR A 468 -2.89 -27.22 6.50
CA THR A 468 -1.78 -26.27 6.48
C THR A 468 -1.61 -25.60 7.84
N ARG A 469 -2.65 -24.95 8.39
CA ARG A 469 -2.67 -24.29 9.70
C ARG A 469 -2.19 -25.25 10.79
N ALA A 470 -2.78 -26.44 10.86
CA ALA A 470 -2.49 -27.38 11.92
C ALA A 470 -1.04 -27.87 11.87
N ARG A 471 -0.46 -27.99 10.67
CA ARG A 471 0.96 -28.30 10.46
C ARG A 471 1.89 -27.15 10.85
N LEU A 472 1.52 -25.92 10.51
CA LEU A 472 2.33 -24.72 10.78
C LEU A 472 2.39 -24.33 12.25
N LEU A 473 1.36 -24.64 13.02
CA LEU A 473 1.29 -24.41 14.48
C LEU A 473 1.86 -25.58 15.30
N ASP A 474 2.59 -26.49 14.66
CA ASP A 474 3.27 -27.62 15.30
C ASP A 474 4.80 -27.47 15.12
N PRO A 475 5.56 -27.29 16.22
CA PRO A 475 7.01 -27.06 16.14
C PRO A 475 7.78 -28.28 15.59
N LYS A 476 7.14 -29.46 15.47
CA LYS A 476 7.74 -30.63 14.81
C LYS A 476 7.90 -30.42 13.30
N PHE A 477 7.02 -29.64 12.69
CA PHE A 477 7.02 -29.39 11.25
C PHE A 477 7.53 -27.99 10.93
N ASN A 478 7.04 -26.96 11.63
CA ASN A 478 7.49 -25.60 11.41
C ASN A 478 8.50 -25.16 12.48
N LYS A 479 9.78 -25.09 12.11
CA LYS A 479 10.87 -24.68 13.01
C LYS A 479 10.77 -23.22 13.49
N TYR A 480 9.92 -22.40 12.86
CA TYR A 480 9.68 -21.00 13.24
C TYR A 480 8.44 -20.83 14.12
N TYR A 481 7.71 -21.90 14.43
CA TYR A 481 6.70 -21.88 15.48
C TYR A 481 7.36 -22.20 16.82
N TYR A 482 7.42 -21.22 17.71
CA TYR A 482 8.14 -21.34 18.98
C TYR A 482 7.18 -21.56 20.15
N GLN A 483 7.58 -22.42 21.09
CA GLN A 483 6.85 -22.70 22.33
C GLN A 483 7.79 -22.43 23.51
N GLY A 484 7.91 -21.15 23.90
CA GLY A 484 8.70 -20.75 25.06
C GLY A 484 7.86 -20.69 26.34
N GLU A 485 8.53 -20.44 27.46
CA GLU A 485 7.89 -20.33 28.79
C GLU A 485 6.94 -19.12 28.90
N THR A 486 7.22 -18.03 28.19
CA THR A 486 6.44 -16.78 28.27
C THR A 486 5.48 -16.60 27.10
N LEU A 487 5.96 -16.85 25.88
CA LEU A 487 5.21 -16.68 24.64
C LEU A 487 5.23 -17.95 23.79
N ARG A 488 4.13 -18.16 23.06
CA ARG A 488 4.01 -19.17 22.01
C ARG A 488 3.42 -18.53 20.76
N GLY A 489 4.04 -18.77 19.61
CA GLY A 489 3.54 -18.27 18.33
C GLY A 489 4.55 -18.39 17.18
N MET A 490 4.17 -17.82 16.03
CA MET A 490 5.02 -17.74 14.84
C MET A 490 6.14 -16.72 15.04
N GLY A 491 7.34 -17.06 14.60
CA GLY A 491 8.46 -16.15 14.43
C GLY A 491 8.81 -15.94 12.96
N SER A 492 10.01 -15.43 12.71
CA SER A 492 10.54 -15.27 11.35
C SER A 492 12.06 -15.53 11.35
N PRO A 493 12.64 -16.07 10.26
CA PRO A 493 14.08 -16.03 10.02
C PRO A 493 14.70 -14.62 10.10
N HIS A 494 13.90 -13.56 9.92
CA HIS A 494 14.35 -12.18 10.01
C HIS A 494 14.81 -11.78 11.42
N THR A 495 14.19 -12.37 12.45
CA THR A 495 14.49 -12.10 13.87
C THR A 495 15.34 -13.20 14.51
N PRO A 496 15.99 -12.94 15.65
CA PRO A 496 16.75 -13.96 16.37
C PRO A 496 15.90 -15.22 16.66
N VAL A 497 16.57 -16.37 16.65
CA VAL A 497 15.93 -17.67 16.95
C VAL A 497 15.17 -17.61 18.28
N LYS A 498 13.96 -18.19 18.29
CA LYS A 498 13.00 -18.20 19.42
C LYS A 498 12.31 -16.85 19.69
N TYR A 499 12.32 -15.90 18.77
CA TYR A 499 11.51 -14.68 18.87
C TYR A 499 10.15 -14.87 18.20
N VAL A 500 9.08 -14.57 18.93
CA VAL A 500 7.69 -14.64 18.44
C VAL A 500 7.22 -13.24 18.09
N TRP A 501 6.50 -13.13 16.98
CA TRP A 501 6.03 -11.84 16.47
C TRP A 501 4.62 -11.52 16.97
N PRO A 502 4.41 -10.41 17.69
CA PRO A 502 3.08 -9.99 18.13
C PRO A 502 2.06 -9.84 17.00
N LEU A 503 2.53 -9.45 15.81
CA LEU A 503 1.72 -9.42 14.59
C LEU A 503 1.04 -10.78 14.33
N ALA A 504 1.81 -11.87 14.37
CA ALA A 504 1.32 -13.21 14.07
C ALA A 504 0.40 -13.79 15.17
N LEU A 505 0.53 -13.35 16.42
CA LEU A 505 -0.42 -13.69 17.49
C LEU A 505 -1.84 -13.25 17.12
N SER A 506 -1.95 -12.03 16.58
CA SER A 506 -3.22 -11.47 16.12
C SER A 506 -3.78 -12.30 14.97
N ILE A 507 -2.92 -12.67 14.00
CA ILE A 507 -3.33 -13.50 12.86
C ILE A 507 -3.79 -14.88 13.32
N GLU A 508 -3.06 -15.54 14.23
CA GLU A 508 -3.44 -16.84 14.77
C GLU A 508 -4.84 -16.81 15.40
N ALA A 509 -5.14 -15.79 16.20
CA ALA A 509 -6.47 -15.61 16.80
C ALA A 509 -7.57 -15.35 15.77
N LEU A 510 -7.33 -14.44 14.83
CA LEU A 510 -8.33 -13.98 13.86
C LEU A 510 -8.67 -15.03 12.79
N THR A 511 -7.87 -16.09 12.69
CA THR A 511 -8.02 -17.15 11.68
C THR A 511 -8.39 -18.51 12.27
N GLU A 512 -8.70 -18.56 13.57
CA GLU A 512 -9.19 -19.77 14.22
C GLU A 512 -10.63 -20.08 13.78
N GLU A 513 -10.91 -21.36 13.54
CA GLU A 513 -12.22 -21.83 13.11
C GLU A 513 -12.84 -22.83 14.08
N GLY A 514 -14.12 -23.11 13.88
CA GLY A 514 -14.87 -24.08 14.69
C GLY A 514 -15.87 -23.43 15.65
N PRO A 515 -16.35 -24.21 16.64
CA PRO A 515 -17.37 -23.75 17.57
C PRO A 515 -16.96 -22.48 18.32
N PRO A 516 -17.91 -21.60 18.71
CA PRO A 516 -17.60 -20.37 19.43
C PRO A 516 -16.70 -20.55 20.66
N ASP A 517 -16.88 -21.61 21.45
CA ASP A 517 -16.05 -21.89 22.62
C ASP A 517 -14.57 -22.10 22.26
N HIS A 518 -14.27 -22.83 21.19
CA HIS A 518 -12.91 -23.09 20.74
C HIS A 518 -12.25 -21.80 20.23
N ARG A 519 -12.96 -21.05 19.39
CA ARG A 519 -12.49 -19.76 18.88
C ARG A 519 -12.26 -18.76 20.02
N ALA A 520 -13.14 -18.73 21.03
CA ALA A 520 -12.99 -17.86 22.20
C ALA A 520 -11.74 -18.20 23.03
N GLN A 521 -11.44 -19.49 23.21
CA GLN A 521 -10.21 -19.92 23.91
C GLN A 521 -8.95 -19.48 23.16
N ALA A 522 -8.89 -19.70 21.85
CA ALA A 522 -7.76 -19.26 21.03
C ALA A 522 -7.61 -17.74 21.04
N MET A 523 -8.73 -17.01 20.88
CA MET A 523 -8.78 -15.55 20.94
C MET A 523 -8.26 -15.02 22.28
N ALA A 524 -8.80 -15.51 23.41
CA ALA A 524 -8.37 -15.08 24.73
C ALA A 524 -6.90 -15.42 24.99
N PHE A 525 -6.46 -16.63 24.60
CA PHE A 525 -5.06 -17.02 24.72
C PHE A 525 -4.14 -16.04 23.99
N GLN A 526 -4.44 -15.69 22.74
CA GLN A 526 -3.61 -14.78 21.96
C GLN A 526 -3.68 -13.33 22.46
N VAL A 527 -4.83 -12.85 22.94
CA VAL A 527 -4.90 -11.56 23.65
C VAL A 527 -3.93 -11.55 24.83
N GLN A 528 -3.90 -12.60 25.65
CA GLN A 528 -2.97 -12.71 26.77
C GLN A 528 -1.51 -12.75 26.33
N GLN A 529 -1.18 -13.46 25.24
CA GLN A 529 0.17 -13.45 24.66
C GLN A 529 0.55 -12.03 24.21
N SER A 530 -0.35 -11.34 23.50
CA SER A 530 -0.13 -9.98 23.03
C SER A 530 0.09 -9.00 24.18
N LEU A 531 -0.68 -9.08 25.26
CA LEU A 531 -0.49 -8.26 26.47
C LEU A 531 0.90 -8.47 27.10
N LYS A 532 1.38 -9.73 27.17
CA LYS A 532 2.72 -10.06 27.68
C LYS A 532 3.84 -9.56 26.78
N SER A 533 3.58 -9.41 25.48
CA SER A 533 4.53 -8.90 24.49
C SER A 533 4.57 -7.37 24.39
N ALA A 534 3.65 -6.66 25.06
CA ALA A 534 3.47 -5.22 24.98
C ALA A 534 4.38 -4.41 25.92
N CYS A 535 5.70 -4.63 25.90
CA CYS A 535 6.60 -3.85 26.74
C CYS A 535 6.62 -2.37 26.34
N ASN A 536 6.91 -1.50 27.31
CA ASN A 536 7.07 -0.06 27.09
C ASN A 536 5.88 0.61 26.38
N ASP A 537 4.69 0.03 26.56
CA ASP A 537 3.46 0.41 25.86
C ASP A 537 3.67 0.56 24.34
N ALA A 538 4.22 -0.46 23.70
CA ALA A 538 4.29 -0.61 22.25
C ALA A 538 4.21 -2.10 21.86
N MET A 539 3.75 -2.37 20.64
CA MET A 539 4.05 -3.65 19.99
C MET A 539 5.43 -3.60 19.33
N HIS A 540 6.03 -4.79 19.26
CA HIS A 540 7.36 -5.02 18.75
C HIS A 540 7.32 -5.91 17.51
N GLU A 541 8.45 -6.04 16.82
CA GLU A 541 8.62 -6.96 15.70
C GLU A 541 8.63 -8.40 16.21
N GLY A 542 9.65 -8.79 16.97
CA GLY A 542 9.74 -10.07 17.65
C GLY A 542 10.14 -9.93 19.12
N VAL A 543 9.64 -10.82 19.97
CA VAL A 543 9.91 -10.88 21.42
C VAL A 543 10.40 -12.29 21.82
N ASP A 544 11.44 -12.40 22.66
CA ASP A 544 11.99 -13.71 23.08
C ASP A 544 10.89 -14.56 23.74
N SER A 545 10.60 -15.72 23.17
CA SER A 545 9.50 -16.58 23.63
C SER A 545 9.69 -17.16 25.03
N ARG A 546 10.93 -17.28 25.51
CA ARG A 546 11.21 -17.89 26.82
C ARG A 546 11.20 -16.87 27.93
N ARG A 547 11.68 -15.65 27.65
CA ARG A 547 11.90 -14.62 28.67
C ARG A 547 10.93 -13.46 28.56
N GLY A 548 10.33 -13.25 27.38
CA GLY A 548 9.50 -12.08 27.10
C GLY A 548 10.30 -10.78 27.15
N CYS A 549 9.61 -9.71 27.51
CA CYS A 549 10.19 -8.39 27.72
C CYS A 549 11.31 -8.40 28.78
N PRO A 550 12.37 -7.57 28.63
CA PRO A 550 12.57 -6.53 27.62
C PRO A 550 13.31 -7.02 26.36
N LEU A 551 13.32 -8.32 26.07
CA LEU A 551 14.06 -8.87 24.94
C LEU A 551 13.20 -8.86 23.68
N TYR A 552 13.32 -7.78 22.92
CA TYR A 552 12.56 -7.58 21.70
C TYR A 552 13.41 -6.95 20.58
N THR A 553 12.84 -6.93 19.38
CA THR A 553 13.32 -6.25 18.18
C THR A 553 12.30 -5.18 17.80
N ARG A 554 12.77 -4.05 17.25
CA ARG A 554 11.99 -2.83 16.99
C ARG A 554 11.27 -2.29 18.23
N PRO A 555 11.80 -1.24 18.89
CA PRO A 555 11.14 -0.65 20.06
C PRO A 555 9.75 -0.07 19.75
N TRP A 556 9.44 0.17 18.47
CA TRP A 556 8.17 0.74 18.06
C TRP A 556 7.80 0.33 16.63
N PHE A 557 6.72 -0.43 16.49
CA PHE A 557 6.24 -0.93 15.19
C PHE A 557 4.74 -0.68 14.99
N GLU A 558 4.38 0.26 14.11
CA GLU A 558 2.99 0.71 13.95
C GLU A 558 2.07 -0.31 13.29
N TRP A 559 2.59 -1.15 12.39
CA TRP A 559 1.77 -2.21 11.81
C TRP A 559 1.36 -3.25 12.89
N ALA A 560 2.29 -3.62 13.77
CA ALA A 560 1.98 -4.50 14.90
C ALA A 560 1.01 -3.83 15.89
N ASN A 561 1.16 -2.53 16.16
CA ASN A 561 0.20 -1.74 16.94
C ASN A 561 -1.21 -1.77 16.31
N ALA A 562 -1.31 -1.56 15.00
CA ALA A 562 -2.58 -1.58 14.28
C ALA A 562 -3.26 -2.96 14.36
N MET A 563 -2.49 -4.04 14.21
CA MET A 563 -3.04 -5.39 14.37
C MET A 563 -3.47 -5.71 15.79
N PHE A 564 -2.78 -5.18 16.81
CA PHE A 564 -3.23 -5.29 18.19
C PHE A 564 -4.58 -4.59 18.41
N VAL A 565 -4.79 -3.41 17.81
CA VAL A 565 -6.11 -2.74 17.83
C VAL A 565 -7.17 -3.66 17.23
N VAL A 566 -6.92 -4.23 16.05
CA VAL A 566 -7.85 -5.15 15.38
C VAL A 566 -8.16 -6.36 16.26
N LEU A 567 -7.16 -6.95 16.90
CA LEU A 567 -7.32 -8.08 17.81
C LEU A 567 -8.23 -7.74 18.99
N ILE A 568 -7.94 -6.65 19.71
CA ILE A 568 -8.71 -6.25 20.91
C ILE A 568 -10.15 -5.89 20.54
N GLU A 569 -10.37 -5.12 19.47
CA GLU A 569 -11.71 -4.74 19.04
C GLU A 569 -12.54 -5.95 18.60
N THR A 570 -11.91 -6.91 17.92
CA THR A 570 -12.59 -8.16 17.53
C THR A 570 -12.88 -9.03 18.75
N ALA A 571 -11.93 -9.15 19.68
CA ALA A 571 -12.04 -9.99 20.86
C ALA A 571 -13.11 -9.48 21.84
N LEU A 572 -13.20 -8.15 22.03
CA LEU A 572 -14.10 -7.52 22.99
C LEU A 572 -15.39 -6.99 22.37
N GLY A 573 -15.48 -6.90 21.03
CA GLY A 573 -16.63 -6.32 20.33
C GLY A 573 -16.86 -4.85 20.67
N GLU A 574 -15.83 -4.16 21.16
CA GLU A 574 -15.86 -2.76 21.56
C GLU A 574 -14.72 -2.00 20.88
N ARG A 575 -15.02 -0.81 20.36
CA ARG A 575 -14.01 0.10 19.83
C ARG A 575 -13.24 0.79 20.95
N CYS A 576 -11.92 0.88 20.83
CA CYS A 576 -11.08 1.54 21.84
C CYS A 576 -10.93 3.07 21.66
N ASP A 577 -11.78 3.68 20.83
CA ASP A 577 -11.83 5.13 20.59
C ASP A 577 -12.00 5.96 21.87
N ALA A 578 -12.87 5.53 22.79
CA ALA A 578 -13.17 6.28 24.01
C ALA A 578 -11.95 6.32 24.95
N GLN A 579 -11.29 5.17 25.13
CA GLN A 579 -10.10 5.02 25.96
C GLN A 579 -8.92 5.80 25.36
N GLY A 580 -8.75 5.76 24.03
CA GLY A 580 -7.72 6.54 23.35
C GLY A 580 -7.93 8.06 23.51
N LYS A 581 -9.16 8.56 23.37
CA LYS A 581 -9.49 9.98 23.61
C LYS A 581 -9.25 10.40 25.06
N ALA A 582 -9.63 9.55 26.03
CA ALA A 582 -9.39 9.82 27.45
C ALA A 582 -7.90 9.91 27.77
N LEU A 583 -7.08 8.99 27.21
CA LEU A 583 -5.63 9.01 27.38
C LEU A 583 -4.98 10.25 26.75
N ALA A 584 -5.42 10.63 25.55
CA ALA A 584 -4.94 11.85 24.89
C ALA A 584 -5.26 13.11 25.72
N LEU A 585 -6.47 13.19 26.27
CA LEU A 585 -6.88 14.29 27.15
C LEU A 585 -6.04 14.33 28.44
N GLN A 586 -5.83 13.17 29.09
CA GLN A 586 -5.00 13.08 30.28
C GLN A 586 -3.57 13.55 30.00
N THR A 587 -2.96 13.08 28.91
CA THR A 587 -1.60 13.47 28.50
C THR A 587 -1.49 14.99 28.28
N ALA A 588 -2.50 15.58 27.64
CA ALA A 588 -2.57 17.02 27.44
C ALA A 588 -2.68 17.81 28.77
N LEU A 589 -3.50 17.33 29.71
CA LEU A 589 -3.65 17.93 31.04
C LEU A 589 -2.35 17.85 31.85
N GLU A 590 -1.69 16.69 31.86
CA GLU A 590 -0.41 16.50 32.56
C GLU A 590 0.66 17.44 32.01
N THR A 591 0.74 17.58 30.68
CA THR A 591 1.65 18.52 30.02
C THR A 591 1.36 19.96 30.44
N ALA A 592 0.08 20.34 30.59
CA ALA A 592 -0.33 21.69 31.01
C ALA A 592 0.09 21.98 32.45
N THR A 593 -0.08 20.99 33.34
CA THR A 593 0.28 21.13 34.76
C THR A 593 1.79 21.25 35.00
N GLN A 594 2.63 20.72 34.11
CA GLN A 594 4.09 20.81 34.22
C GLN A 594 4.67 22.17 33.80
N GLY A 595 3.84 23.19 33.52
CA GLY A 595 4.29 24.54 33.16
C GLY A 595 5.03 24.62 31.81
N LYS A 596 5.12 23.51 31.08
CA LYS A 596 5.42 23.54 29.66
C LYS A 596 4.20 24.18 29.00
N PRO A 597 4.37 25.16 28.09
CA PRO A 597 3.23 25.66 27.35
C PRO A 597 2.58 24.46 26.68
N VAL A 598 1.37 24.12 27.13
CA VAL A 598 0.43 23.41 26.27
C VAL A 598 0.03 24.45 25.25
N GLY A 599 0.89 24.56 24.23
CA GLY A 599 0.44 25.01 22.93
C GLY A 599 -0.82 24.20 22.62
N PRO A 600 -1.82 24.81 21.94
CA PRO A 600 -3.08 24.15 21.64
C PRO A 600 -2.78 22.74 21.16
N GLY A 601 -3.13 21.74 21.99
CA GLY A 601 -2.75 20.36 21.74
C GLY A 601 -3.28 20.01 20.37
N SER A 602 -2.38 19.92 19.40
CA SER A 602 -2.76 19.67 18.04
C SER A 602 -2.88 18.16 17.94
N PHE A 603 -4.06 17.68 17.54
CA PHE A 603 -4.17 16.31 17.03
C PHE A 603 -3.21 16.11 15.83
N PHE A 604 -2.78 17.23 15.22
CA PHE A 604 -1.94 17.33 14.05
C PHE A 604 -1.02 18.56 14.16
N GLU A 605 0.28 18.35 14.41
CA GLU A 605 1.28 19.44 14.41
C GLU A 605 2.00 19.47 13.05
N ASN A 606 1.85 20.54 12.28
CA ASN A 606 2.73 20.79 11.15
C ASN A 606 4.11 21.18 11.70
N LYS A 607 5.04 20.21 11.78
CA LYS A 607 6.42 20.41 12.27
C LYS A 607 7.26 21.44 11.49
N PHE A 608 6.75 22.00 10.39
CA PHE A 608 7.42 23.03 9.59
C PHE A 608 6.82 24.42 9.76
N HIS A 609 5.87 24.60 10.69
CA HIS A 609 5.40 25.92 11.05
C HIS A 609 6.58 26.75 11.59
N ASN A 610 6.93 27.82 10.87
CA ASN A 610 8.08 28.72 11.15
C ASN A 610 9.49 28.17 10.88
N ASP A 611 9.66 27.10 10.09
CA ASP A 611 10.98 26.74 9.57
C ASP A 611 11.30 27.56 8.30
N HIS A 612 12.11 28.61 8.45
CA HIS A 612 12.52 29.51 7.36
C HIS A 612 13.31 28.83 6.22
N LYS A 613 13.73 27.56 6.39
CA LYS A 613 14.37 26.77 5.33
C LYS A 613 13.35 26.11 4.39
N VAL A 614 12.06 26.21 4.69
CA VAL A 614 10.98 25.58 3.92
C VAL A 614 10.18 26.65 3.15
N PRO A 615 9.90 26.44 1.84
CA PRO A 615 9.14 27.39 1.02
C PRO A 615 7.79 27.79 1.65
N GLU A 616 7.41 29.06 1.48
CA GLU A 616 6.27 29.70 2.15
C GLU A 616 4.93 28.97 1.93
N PHE A 617 4.78 28.25 0.81
CA PHE A 617 3.58 27.46 0.53
C PHE A 617 3.40 26.24 1.44
N TYR A 618 4.48 25.67 1.98
CA TYR A 618 4.45 24.54 2.93
C TYR A 618 4.23 24.98 4.39
N GLN A 619 4.20 26.30 4.64
CA GLN A 619 3.99 26.88 5.96
C GLN A 619 2.48 26.97 6.32
N GLY A 620 1.60 26.53 5.41
CA GLY A 620 0.15 26.67 5.50
C GLY A 620 -0.57 25.59 6.32
N ILE A 621 -1.14 26.05 7.44
CA ILE A 621 -2.29 25.51 8.21
C ILE A 621 -1.95 24.54 9.35
N GLU A 622 -2.31 25.00 10.55
CA GLU A 622 -2.36 24.28 11.82
C GLU A 622 -3.83 23.92 12.11
N ALA A 623 -4.14 22.63 12.31
CA ALA A 623 -5.49 22.21 12.72
C ALA A 623 -5.58 22.19 14.25
N LYS A 624 -5.98 23.31 14.86
CA LYS A 624 -6.26 23.40 16.31
C LYS A 624 -7.65 22.87 16.60
N VAL A 625 -7.75 21.69 17.21
CA VAL A 625 -8.99 21.31 17.90
C VAL A 625 -8.98 22.01 19.26
N LYS A 626 -9.78 23.07 19.41
CA LYS A 626 -10.02 23.68 20.71
C LYS A 626 -11.03 22.83 21.47
N TYR A 627 -10.61 22.20 22.56
CA TYR A 627 -11.56 21.76 23.58
C TYR A 627 -12.12 23.02 24.25
N VAL A 628 -13.42 23.24 24.15
CA VAL A 628 -14.10 24.21 25.01
C VAL A 628 -14.53 23.42 26.24
N SER A 629 -14.10 23.91 27.41
CA SER A 629 -14.36 23.34 28.75
C SER A 629 -15.84 23.07 29.00
#